data_AF-A0A8T6T2W4-F1
#
_entry.id   AF-A0A8T6T2W4-F1
#
_cell.length_a   1.000
_cell.length_b   1.000
_cell.length_c   1.000
_cell.angle_alpha   90.00
_cell.angle_beta   90.00
_cell.angle_gamma   90.00
#
_symmetry.space_group_name_H-M   'P 1'
#
loop_
_entity.id
_entity.type
_entity.pdbx_description
1 polymer ?
#
loop_
_entity_poly.entity_id
_entity_poly.type
_entity_poly.pdbx_seq_one_letter_code
_entity_poly.pdbx_strand_id
1 'polypeptide(L)'
;MIPSHCKVVGKLHLDGEITEGTIAAAMQGQRAYKLTEFYCVTNGEGWAVVSVRKGPGARLLVPIESVEVLSLPGETVHVVDPDVDTTNPTAMYSVARNFGPEVRAVVVQGEFNHMSFVLRDGSEVCVRVLDVVPPYPSKVAALADRGLACRPMPVVLEEDTIDLQELAEGLDPDARVLFPCRASGLDLDREVEYLDEVPPIGGGEEVVLVGCNLSERIFRER
;
A
#
# COMPACT_ATOMS: atom_id res chain seq x y z
N MET A 1 -10.62 -8.42 1.74
CA MET A 1 -10.54 -8.73 3.19
C MET A 1 -9.10 -9.05 3.55
N ILE A 2 -8.60 -8.52 4.66
CA ILE A 2 -7.30 -8.86 5.24
C ILE A 2 -7.55 -9.22 6.71
N PRO A 3 -7.05 -10.35 7.22
CA PRO A 3 -7.15 -10.70 8.63
C PRO A 3 -6.56 -9.59 9.50
N SER A 4 -7.21 -9.31 10.64
CA SER A 4 -6.77 -8.26 11.56
C SER A 4 -5.37 -8.49 12.15
N HIS A 5 -4.92 -9.75 12.20
CA HIS A 5 -3.61 -10.13 12.70
C HIS A 5 -3.26 -11.57 12.26
N CYS A 6 -1.99 -11.85 11.99
CA CYS A 6 -1.51 -13.22 11.67
C CYS A 6 -1.90 -14.30 12.70
N LYS A 7 -2.12 -13.97 13.99
CA LYS A 7 -2.50 -14.95 15.04
C LYS A 7 -3.90 -15.55 14.84
N VAL A 8 -4.73 -14.93 14.01
CA VAL A 8 -6.06 -15.46 13.66
C VAL A 8 -6.01 -16.37 12.42
N VAL A 9 -4.84 -16.54 11.81
CA VAL A 9 -4.63 -17.37 10.62
C VAL A 9 -3.81 -18.60 11.00
N GLY A 10 -4.38 -19.78 10.76
CA GLY A 10 -3.67 -21.06 10.86
C GLY A 10 -3.14 -21.52 9.51
N LYS A 11 -2.23 -22.49 9.51
CA LYS A 11 -1.83 -23.24 8.33
C LYS A 11 -2.28 -24.69 8.49
N LEU A 12 -2.90 -25.25 7.46
CA LEU A 12 -3.27 -26.66 7.39
C LEU A 12 -2.59 -27.30 6.18
N HIS A 13 -1.92 -28.42 6.39
CA HIS A 13 -1.44 -29.24 5.30
C HIS A 13 -2.43 -30.37 5.04
N LEU A 14 -2.74 -30.63 3.76
CA LEU A 14 -3.54 -31.77 3.33
C LEU A 14 -2.73 -32.62 2.35
N ASP A 15 -2.89 -33.93 2.47
CA ASP A 15 -2.39 -34.87 1.47
C ASP A 15 -3.40 -34.94 0.31
N GLY A 16 -2.91 -34.84 -0.93
CA GLY A 16 -3.72 -34.97 -2.14
C GLY A 16 -4.37 -33.67 -2.60
N GLU A 17 -5.45 -33.79 -3.38
CA GLU A 17 -6.10 -32.66 -4.03
C GLU A 17 -6.90 -31.79 -3.04
N ILE A 18 -6.74 -30.46 -3.16
CA ILE A 18 -7.49 -29.50 -2.35
C ILE A 18 -8.79 -29.15 -3.05
N THR A 19 -9.90 -29.60 -2.48
CA THR A 19 -11.26 -29.33 -2.93
C THR A 19 -12.11 -28.95 -1.70
N GLU A 20 -13.30 -28.39 -1.91
CA GLU A 20 -14.22 -28.13 -0.80
C GLU A 20 -14.52 -29.38 0.03
N GLY A 21 -14.71 -30.52 -0.65
CA GLY A 21 -15.00 -31.80 0.00
C GLY A 21 -13.83 -32.31 0.84
N THR A 22 -12.60 -32.24 0.35
CA THR A 22 -11.41 -32.70 1.09
C THR A 22 -11.09 -31.78 2.28
N ILE A 23 -11.25 -30.47 2.11
CA ILE A 23 -11.15 -29.49 3.20
C ILE A 23 -12.19 -29.78 4.29
N ALA A 24 -13.46 -29.91 3.92
CA ALA A 24 -14.55 -30.15 4.87
C ALA A 24 -14.33 -31.44 5.65
N ALA A 25 -13.96 -32.53 4.96
CA ALA A 25 -13.68 -33.81 5.58
C ALA A 25 -12.49 -33.73 6.57
N ALA A 26 -11.43 -33.01 6.21
CA ALA A 26 -10.25 -32.88 7.06
C ALA A 26 -10.51 -32.04 8.32
N MET A 27 -11.38 -31.03 8.24
CA MET A 27 -11.71 -30.14 9.35
C MET A 27 -12.89 -30.61 10.21
N GLN A 28 -13.70 -31.55 9.70
CA GLN A 28 -14.84 -32.08 10.43
C GLN A 28 -14.39 -32.76 11.75
N GLY A 29 -15.02 -32.36 12.86
CA GLY A 29 -14.70 -32.90 14.18
C GLY A 29 -13.37 -32.42 14.77
N GLN A 30 -12.62 -31.57 14.06
CA GLN A 30 -11.39 -30.97 14.56
C GLN A 30 -11.67 -29.82 15.52
N ARG A 31 -10.61 -29.40 16.22
CA ARG A 31 -10.63 -28.25 17.12
C ARG A 31 -9.59 -27.25 16.67
N ALA A 32 -9.95 -25.97 16.68
CA ALA A 32 -9.05 -24.87 16.37
C ALA A 32 -8.67 -24.10 17.63
N TYR A 33 -7.54 -23.39 17.58
CA TYR A 33 -7.22 -22.40 18.60
C TYR A 33 -8.31 -21.30 18.63
N LYS A 34 -8.67 -20.82 19.82
CA LYS A 34 -9.81 -19.93 20.00
C LYS A 34 -9.75 -18.68 19.12
N LEU A 35 -8.55 -18.15 18.85
CA LEU A 35 -8.37 -16.97 17.99
C LEU A 35 -8.31 -17.29 16.50
N THR A 36 -8.07 -18.55 16.10
CA THR A 36 -7.97 -18.91 14.67
C THR A 36 -9.32 -18.80 14.00
N GLU A 37 -9.48 -17.83 13.11
CA GLU A 37 -10.69 -17.58 12.32
C GLU A 37 -10.55 -18.09 10.90
N PHE A 38 -9.32 -18.25 10.42
CA PHE A 38 -9.03 -18.64 9.05
C PHE A 38 -7.92 -19.69 8.99
N TYR A 39 -7.89 -20.47 7.91
CA TYR A 39 -6.76 -21.33 7.58
C TYR A 39 -6.31 -21.10 6.14
N CYS A 40 -4.99 -21.00 5.95
CA CYS A 40 -4.36 -21.21 4.66
C CYS A 40 -4.08 -22.71 4.51
N VAL A 41 -4.79 -23.35 3.59
CA VAL A 41 -4.69 -24.79 3.32
C VAL A 41 -3.73 -25.01 2.16
N THR A 42 -2.83 -25.97 2.26
CA THR A 42 -1.89 -26.31 1.19
C THR A 42 -1.57 -27.79 1.14
N ASN A 43 -1.25 -28.31 -0.04
CA ASN A 43 -0.71 -29.65 -0.26
C ASN A 43 0.75 -29.60 -0.75
N GLY A 44 1.38 -28.41 -0.69
CA GLY A 44 2.73 -28.14 -1.21
C GLY A 44 2.73 -27.53 -2.61
N GLU A 45 1.74 -27.83 -3.45
CA GLU A 45 1.63 -27.32 -4.82
C GLU A 45 0.55 -26.24 -4.94
N GLY A 46 -0.63 -26.51 -4.38
CA GLY A 46 -1.79 -25.62 -4.36
C GLY A 46 -2.01 -24.96 -3.01
N TRP A 47 -2.77 -23.86 -3.04
CA TRP A 47 -3.20 -23.13 -1.86
C TRP A 47 -4.69 -22.84 -1.92
N ALA A 48 -5.31 -22.75 -0.76
CA ALA A 48 -6.69 -22.34 -0.55
C ALA A 48 -6.80 -21.54 0.74
N VAL A 49 -7.84 -20.71 0.85
CA VAL A 49 -8.15 -19.97 2.07
C VAL A 49 -9.55 -20.34 2.52
N VAL A 50 -9.71 -20.61 3.82
CA VAL A 50 -10.99 -20.99 4.41
C VAL A 50 -11.27 -20.20 5.68
N SER A 51 -12.54 -19.87 5.93
CA SER A 51 -13.01 -19.36 7.21
C SER A 51 -13.53 -20.52 8.06
N VAL A 52 -13.36 -20.43 9.37
CA VAL A 52 -13.89 -21.43 10.32
C VAL A 52 -14.82 -20.77 11.33
N ARG A 53 -16.02 -21.33 11.45
CA ARG A 53 -16.95 -20.99 12.52
C ARG A 53 -16.76 -21.98 13.65
N LYS A 54 -16.47 -21.46 14.84
CA LYS A 54 -16.23 -22.27 16.04
C LYS A 54 -17.45 -22.22 16.94
N GLY A 55 -17.68 -23.31 17.65
CA GLY A 55 -18.71 -23.36 18.68
C GLY A 55 -18.31 -22.63 19.96
N PRO A 56 -19.26 -22.44 20.88
CA PRO A 56 -18.98 -21.82 22.17
C PRO A 56 -17.98 -22.66 22.98
N GLY A 57 -17.06 -22.00 23.68
CA GLY A 57 -16.12 -22.70 24.57
C GLY A 57 -15.13 -21.77 25.25
N ALA A 58 -14.91 -21.98 26.55
CA ALA A 58 -13.94 -21.20 27.34
C ALA A 58 -12.49 -21.74 27.23
N ARG A 59 -12.29 -22.88 26.55
CA ARG A 59 -10.98 -23.52 26.41
C ARG A 59 -10.16 -22.88 25.30
N LEU A 60 -8.85 -23.09 25.33
CA LEU A 60 -7.93 -22.63 24.27
C LEU A 60 -8.21 -23.28 22.92
N LEU A 61 -8.69 -24.54 22.92
CA LEU A 61 -9.11 -25.25 21.72
C LEU A 61 -10.64 -25.41 21.73
N VAL A 62 -11.29 -25.00 20.65
CA VAL A 62 -12.74 -25.02 20.49
C VAL A 62 -13.13 -25.84 19.25
N PRO A 63 -14.25 -26.60 19.28
CA PRO A 63 -14.69 -27.36 18.11
C PRO A 63 -14.98 -26.46 16.91
N ILE A 64 -14.56 -26.89 15.73
CA ILE A 64 -14.98 -26.31 14.46
C ILE A 64 -16.39 -26.83 14.15
N GLU A 65 -17.36 -25.93 13.98
CA GLU A 65 -18.74 -26.31 13.66
C GLU A 65 -19.02 -26.25 12.15
N SER A 66 -18.40 -25.31 11.44
CA SER A 66 -18.51 -25.21 9.99
C SER A 66 -17.27 -24.55 9.40
N VAL A 67 -17.05 -24.84 8.12
CA VAL A 67 -15.98 -24.28 7.31
C VAL A 67 -16.62 -23.66 6.07
N GLU A 68 -16.12 -22.50 5.67
CA GLU A 68 -16.49 -21.84 4.42
C GLU A 68 -15.23 -21.68 3.58
N VAL A 69 -15.28 -22.13 2.33
CA VAL A 69 -14.16 -21.97 1.40
C VAL A 69 -14.21 -20.58 0.79
N LEU A 70 -13.15 -19.80 1.02
CA LEU A 70 -13.03 -18.43 0.55
C LEU A 70 -12.29 -18.34 -0.79
N SER A 71 -11.44 -19.33 -1.08
CA SER A 71 -10.75 -19.48 -2.37
C SER A 71 -10.15 -20.88 -2.46
N LEU A 72 -10.11 -21.43 -3.67
CA LEU A 72 -9.52 -22.73 -3.99
C LEU A 72 -8.20 -22.59 -4.77
N PRO A 73 -7.49 -23.72 -5.02
CA PRO A 73 -6.38 -23.70 -5.96
C PRO A 73 -6.83 -23.20 -7.34
N GLY A 74 -5.97 -22.46 -8.03
CA GLY A 74 -6.26 -21.81 -9.31
C GLY A 74 -6.70 -20.34 -9.18
N GLU A 75 -7.30 -19.96 -8.05
CA GLU A 75 -7.62 -18.57 -7.70
C GLU A 75 -6.84 -18.08 -6.46
N THR A 76 -5.96 -18.91 -5.92
CA THR A 76 -5.11 -18.59 -4.75
C THR A 76 -3.64 -18.68 -5.13
N VAL A 77 -2.87 -17.63 -4.81
CA VAL A 77 -1.42 -17.59 -4.98
C VAL A 77 -0.73 -17.51 -3.61
N HIS A 78 0.43 -18.15 -3.48
CA HIS A 78 1.29 -18.04 -2.31
C HIS A 78 2.55 -17.26 -2.65
N VAL A 79 2.86 -16.27 -1.82
CA VAL A 79 4.04 -15.41 -1.93
C VAL A 79 4.87 -15.58 -0.66
N VAL A 80 6.18 -15.76 -0.84
CA VAL A 80 7.15 -15.68 0.25
C VAL A 80 7.93 -14.40 0.06
N ASP A 81 7.75 -13.44 0.97
CA ASP A 81 8.43 -12.16 0.93
C ASP A 81 8.83 -11.76 2.37
N PRO A 82 10.07 -12.04 2.79
CA PRO A 82 10.49 -11.87 4.18
C PRO A 82 10.49 -10.41 4.64
N ASP A 83 10.34 -9.43 3.74
CA ASP A 83 10.34 -8.00 4.04
C ASP A 83 8.92 -7.44 4.20
N VAL A 84 7.88 -8.27 4.07
CA VAL A 84 6.48 -7.84 4.21
C VAL A 84 5.97 -8.06 5.63
N ASP A 85 5.62 -6.97 6.32
CA ASP A 85 4.87 -7.02 7.58
C ASP A 85 3.42 -7.49 7.32
N THR A 86 3.15 -8.75 7.66
CA THR A 86 1.81 -9.35 7.52
C THR A 86 0.73 -8.77 8.45
N THR A 87 1.10 -7.85 9.36
CA THR A 87 0.17 -7.09 10.20
C THR A 87 -0.15 -5.71 9.62
N ASN A 88 0.59 -5.26 8.60
CA ASN A 88 0.34 -4.02 7.88
C ASN A 88 -0.59 -4.29 6.67
N PRO A 89 -1.86 -3.83 6.71
CA PRO A 89 -2.81 -4.09 5.64
C PRO A 89 -2.40 -3.46 4.30
N THR A 90 -1.74 -2.31 4.31
CA THR A 90 -1.26 -1.63 3.09
C THR A 90 -0.13 -2.42 2.44
N ALA A 91 0.83 -2.92 3.22
CA ALA A 91 1.91 -3.76 2.71
C ALA A 91 1.35 -5.05 2.09
N MET A 92 0.48 -5.75 2.82
CA MET A 92 -0.21 -6.96 2.34
C MET A 92 -0.99 -6.70 1.05
N TYR A 93 -1.73 -5.59 0.97
CA TYR A 93 -2.50 -5.25 -0.22
C TYR A 93 -1.60 -4.90 -1.41
N SER A 94 -0.48 -4.21 -1.18
CA SER A 94 0.48 -3.86 -2.23
C SER A 94 1.05 -5.12 -2.91
N VAL A 95 1.35 -6.17 -2.15
CA VAL A 95 1.74 -7.48 -2.71
C VAL A 95 0.62 -8.04 -3.58
N ALA A 96 -0.63 -7.98 -3.11
CA ALA A 96 -1.77 -8.55 -3.81
C ALA A 96 -2.13 -7.83 -5.13
N ARG A 97 -1.73 -6.57 -5.30
CA ARG A 97 -1.96 -5.78 -6.54
C ARG A 97 -1.12 -6.27 -7.73
N ASN A 98 -0.07 -7.03 -7.48
CA ASN A 98 0.82 -7.55 -8.53
C ASN A 98 0.20 -8.70 -9.34
N PHE A 99 -1.02 -9.15 -8.99
CA PHE A 99 -1.69 -10.29 -9.61
C PHE A 99 -2.91 -9.90 -10.45
N GLY A 100 -3.17 -10.66 -11.51
CA GLY A 100 -4.30 -10.46 -12.41
C GLY A 100 -5.66 -10.72 -11.74
N PRO A 101 -6.78 -10.32 -12.38
CA PRO A 101 -8.12 -10.43 -11.80
C PRO A 101 -8.58 -11.87 -11.51
N GLU A 102 -7.94 -12.88 -12.11
CA GLU A 102 -8.17 -14.30 -11.85
C GLU A 102 -7.71 -14.75 -10.45
N VAL A 103 -6.78 -14.02 -9.83
CA VAL A 103 -6.31 -14.32 -8.48
C VAL A 103 -7.24 -13.66 -7.48
N ARG A 104 -8.06 -14.46 -6.81
CA ARG A 104 -8.97 -14.00 -5.76
C ARG A 104 -8.26 -13.81 -4.42
N ALA A 105 -7.34 -14.71 -4.09
CA ALA A 105 -6.63 -14.74 -2.82
C ALA A 105 -5.11 -14.74 -2.97
N VAL A 106 -4.43 -13.97 -2.13
CA VAL A 106 -2.96 -13.95 -2.05
C VAL A 106 -2.55 -14.27 -0.63
N VAL A 107 -2.01 -15.46 -0.40
CA VAL A 107 -1.40 -15.88 0.86
C VAL A 107 0.03 -15.35 0.90
N VAL A 108 0.39 -14.65 1.96
CA VAL A 108 1.74 -14.10 2.13
C VAL A 108 2.38 -14.72 3.36
N GLN A 109 3.56 -15.32 3.18
CA GLN A 109 4.48 -15.64 4.24
C GLN A 109 5.53 -14.52 4.31
N GLY A 110 5.42 -13.68 5.34
CA GLY A 110 6.17 -12.44 5.47
C GLY A 110 7.24 -12.44 6.55
N GLU A 111 7.51 -11.24 7.09
CA GLU A 111 8.41 -11.01 8.21
C GLU A 111 8.19 -12.01 9.35
N PHE A 112 9.28 -12.47 9.96
CA PHE A 112 9.28 -13.47 11.03
C PHE A 112 8.61 -14.81 10.66
N ASN A 113 8.47 -15.10 9.35
CA ASN A 113 7.73 -16.24 8.81
C ASN A 113 6.25 -16.27 9.22
N HIS A 114 5.68 -15.12 9.60
CA HIS A 114 4.25 -15.02 9.85
C HIS A 114 3.48 -15.15 8.54
N MET A 115 2.27 -15.72 8.64
CA MET A 115 1.40 -15.94 7.50
C MET A 115 0.10 -15.16 7.66
N SER A 116 -0.35 -14.56 6.56
CA SER A 116 -1.68 -13.95 6.44
C SER A 116 -2.14 -14.06 4.98
N PHE A 117 -3.27 -13.46 4.63
CA PHE A 117 -3.75 -13.43 3.25
C PHE A 117 -4.50 -12.14 2.93
N VAL A 118 -4.66 -11.87 1.64
CA VAL A 118 -5.56 -10.85 1.10
C VAL A 118 -6.59 -11.53 0.21
N LEU A 119 -7.88 -11.36 0.53
CA LEU A 119 -8.97 -11.56 -0.43
C LEU A 119 -9.22 -10.26 -1.18
N ARG A 120 -9.20 -10.34 -2.51
CA ARG A 120 -9.24 -9.17 -3.39
C ARG A 120 -10.66 -8.71 -3.75
N ASP A 121 -11.68 -9.36 -3.18
CA ASP A 121 -13.11 -9.01 -3.37
C ASP A 121 -13.55 -7.71 -2.67
N GLY A 122 -12.67 -7.07 -1.89
CA GLY A 122 -12.98 -5.86 -1.11
C GLY A 122 -12.63 -4.57 -1.84
N SER A 123 -13.27 -3.46 -1.46
CA SER A 123 -12.92 -2.13 -1.95
C SER A 123 -11.63 -1.62 -1.29
N GLU A 124 -10.70 -1.12 -2.10
CA GLU A 124 -9.56 -0.33 -1.63
C GLU A 124 -9.94 1.14 -1.45
N VAL A 125 -9.22 1.84 -0.57
CA VAL A 125 -9.23 3.30 -0.55
C VAL A 125 -7.96 3.77 -1.22
N CYS A 126 -8.10 4.35 -2.40
CA CYS A 126 -7.01 5.02 -3.08
C CYS A 126 -6.97 6.50 -2.67
N VAL A 127 -5.80 6.99 -2.29
CA VAL A 127 -5.53 8.37 -1.94
C VAL A 127 -4.47 8.90 -2.88
N ARG A 128 -4.88 9.84 -3.74
CA ARG A 128 -3.95 10.60 -4.56
C ARG A 128 -3.24 11.64 -3.70
N VAL A 129 -1.91 11.63 -3.73
CA VAL A 129 -1.05 12.58 -3.04
C VAL A 129 -0.42 13.49 -4.07
N LEU A 130 -0.87 14.74 -4.10
CA LEU A 130 -0.28 15.78 -4.93
C LEU A 130 0.86 16.46 -4.17
N ASP A 131 2.05 16.53 -4.76
CA ASP A 131 3.20 17.27 -4.23
C ASP A 131 3.98 17.99 -5.35
N VAL A 132 4.79 18.97 -4.95
CA VAL A 132 5.69 19.69 -5.84
C VAL A 132 7.12 19.23 -5.56
N VAL A 133 7.82 18.79 -6.60
CA VAL A 133 9.18 18.25 -6.56
C VAL A 133 10.08 19.07 -7.48
N PRO A 134 11.42 19.04 -7.34
CA PRO A 134 12.22 18.38 -6.31
C PRO A 134 12.12 19.05 -4.91
N PRO A 135 12.57 18.38 -3.82
CA PRO A 135 13.34 17.14 -3.81
C PRO A 135 12.50 15.88 -4.03
N TYR A 136 13.13 14.87 -4.64
CA TYR A 136 12.64 13.49 -4.66
C TYR A 136 13.20 12.69 -3.47
N PRO A 137 12.44 11.72 -2.93
CA PRO A 137 11.03 11.45 -3.22
C PRO A 137 10.12 12.56 -2.67
N SER A 138 8.86 12.61 -3.13
CA SER A 138 7.86 13.55 -2.62
C SER A 138 7.81 13.50 -1.09
N LYS A 139 7.90 14.68 -0.45
CA LYS A 139 7.85 14.78 1.00
C LYS A 139 6.47 14.39 1.52
N VAL A 140 5.40 14.84 0.86
CA VAL A 140 4.03 14.53 1.28
C VAL A 140 3.77 13.03 1.12
N ALA A 141 4.19 12.41 0.01
CA ALA A 141 4.04 10.98 -0.19
C ALA A 141 4.81 10.17 0.86
N ALA A 142 6.09 10.51 1.09
CA ALA A 142 6.92 9.83 2.08
C ALA A 142 6.35 9.95 3.51
N LEU A 143 5.74 11.09 3.86
CA LEU A 143 5.09 11.27 5.16
C LEU A 143 3.75 10.55 5.24
N ALA A 144 2.98 10.53 4.14
CA ALA A 144 1.73 9.79 4.06
C ALA A 144 1.98 8.28 4.23
N ASP A 145 2.97 7.73 3.53
CA ASP A 145 3.35 6.32 3.62
C ASP A 145 3.72 5.91 5.06
N ARG A 146 4.59 6.70 5.69
CA ARG A 146 4.95 6.52 7.12
C ARG A 146 3.74 6.58 8.06
N GLY A 147 2.78 7.46 7.78
CA GLY A 147 1.56 7.59 8.58
C GLY A 147 0.58 6.42 8.37
N LEU A 148 0.58 5.81 7.19
CA LEU A 148 -0.27 4.67 6.83
C LEU A 148 0.26 3.34 7.37
N ALA A 149 1.56 3.22 7.65
CA ALA A 149 2.18 2.02 8.20
C ALA A 149 1.46 1.46 9.46
N CYS A 150 0.76 2.32 10.21
CA CYS A 150 0.06 1.95 11.44
C CYS A 150 -1.48 1.85 11.30
N ARG A 151 -2.05 1.93 10.10
CA ARG A 151 -3.51 1.97 9.89
C ARG A 151 -4.12 0.56 9.80
N PRO A 152 -5.34 0.36 10.32
CA PRO A 152 -6.02 -0.94 10.28
C PRO A 152 -6.71 -1.26 8.94
N MET A 153 -6.54 -0.43 7.92
CA MET A 153 -7.18 -0.61 6.61
C MET A 153 -6.18 -0.37 5.48
N PRO A 154 -6.27 -1.12 4.36
CA PRO A 154 -5.39 -0.93 3.23
C PRO A 154 -5.70 0.41 2.57
N VAL A 155 -4.68 1.25 2.46
CA VAL A 155 -4.76 2.52 1.72
C VAL A 155 -3.66 2.51 0.68
N VAL A 156 -4.05 2.69 -0.58
CA VAL A 156 -3.11 2.82 -1.69
C VAL A 156 -2.81 4.29 -1.88
N LEU A 157 -1.52 4.64 -1.89
CA LEU A 157 -1.08 5.98 -2.27
C LEU A 157 -0.79 6.02 -3.76
N GLU A 158 -1.41 6.98 -4.44
CA GLU A 158 -1.06 7.34 -5.81
C GLU A 158 -0.33 8.67 -5.80
N GLU A 159 0.97 8.64 -6.05
CA GLU A 159 1.77 9.85 -6.13
C GLU A 159 1.49 10.60 -7.43
N ASP A 160 1.20 11.88 -7.30
CA ASP A 160 1.02 12.81 -8.38
C ASP A 160 1.96 13.98 -8.12
N THR A 161 2.98 14.13 -8.94
CA THR A 161 4.03 15.11 -8.70
C THR A 161 4.06 16.15 -9.81
N ILE A 162 4.22 17.41 -9.41
CA ILE A 162 4.50 18.51 -10.32
C ILE A 162 6.00 18.79 -10.21
N ASP A 163 6.73 18.56 -11.29
CA ASP A 163 8.17 18.78 -11.34
C ASP A 163 8.49 20.24 -11.75
N LEU A 164 9.13 20.97 -10.85
CA LEU A 164 9.59 22.34 -11.08
C LEU A 164 10.69 22.42 -12.13
N GLN A 165 11.52 21.37 -12.27
CA GLN A 165 12.54 21.31 -13.31
C GLN A 165 11.88 21.21 -14.68
N GLU A 166 10.94 20.29 -14.88
CA GLU A 166 10.20 20.18 -16.14
C GLU A 166 9.43 21.48 -16.48
N LEU A 167 8.78 22.08 -15.47
CA LEU A 167 8.10 23.36 -15.66
C LEU A 167 9.05 24.47 -16.12
N ALA A 168 10.27 24.52 -15.58
CA ALA A 168 11.26 25.53 -15.90
C ALA A 168 11.96 25.30 -17.24
N GLU A 169 12.25 24.04 -17.58
CA GLU A 169 12.80 23.66 -18.88
C GLU A 169 11.82 23.96 -20.04
N GLY A 170 10.51 23.94 -19.76
CA GLY A 170 9.47 24.36 -20.70
C GLY A 170 9.37 25.87 -20.94
N LEU A 171 10.11 26.69 -20.18
CA LEU A 171 10.14 28.15 -20.36
C LEU A 171 11.15 28.57 -21.42
N ASP A 172 10.99 29.79 -21.93
CA ASP A 172 12.00 30.43 -22.76
C ASP A 172 13.39 30.34 -22.07
N PRO A 173 14.44 29.86 -22.76
CA PRO A 173 15.79 29.75 -22.19
C PRO A 173 16.33 31.05 -21.60
N ASP A 174 15.95 32.20 -22.17
CA ASP A 174 16.42 33.52 -21.73
C ASP A 174 15.52 34.16 -20.65
N ALA A 175 14.42 33.49 -20.27
CA ALA A 175 13.53 34.00 -19.23
C ALA A 175 14.20 33.96 -17.86
N ARG A 176 14.11 35.09 -17.14
CA ARG A 176 14.49 35.18 -15.73
C ARG A 176 13.42 34.51 -14.87
N VAL A 177 13.78 33.41 -14.23
CA VAL A 177 12.83 32.57 -13.48
C VAL A 177 12.90 32.87 -11.99
N LEU A 178 11.74 33.05 -11.40
CA LEU A 178 11.56 33.27 -9.97
C LEU A 178 10.81 32.09 -9.34
N PHE A 179 11.41 31.43 -8.36
CA PHE A 179 10.78 30.36 -7.59
C PHE A 179 10.35 30.86 -6.20
N PRO A 180 9.45 30.16 -5.47
CA PRO A 180 8.96 30.62 -4.17
C PRO A 180 10.02 30.50 -3.07
N CYS A 181 10.85 29.46 -3.13
CA CYS A 181 11.96 29.22 -2.24
C CYS A 181 13.00 28.34 -2.91
N ARG A 182 14.19 28.23 -2.30
CA ARG A 182 15.25 27.35 -2.79
C ARG A 182 14.84 25.88 -2.66
N ALA A 183 14.52 25.25 -3.78
CA ALA A 183 14.20 23.82 -3.85
C ALA A 183 15.51 23.00 -3.90
N SER A 184 15.64 22.03 -2.99
CA SER A 184 16.76 21.10 -3.02
C SER A 184 16.61 20.17 -4.24
N GLY A 185 17.68 20.02 -5.04
CA GLY A 185 17.68 19.17 -6.22
C GLY A 185 17.23 19.86 -7.51
N LEU A 186 16.87 21.14 -7.46
CA LEU A 186 16.66 21.95 -8.65
C LEU A 186 18.02 22.36 -9.22
N ASP A 187 18.36 21.87 -10.41
CA ASP A 187 19.60 22.17 -11.12
C ASP A 187 19.24 22.67 -12.53
N LEU A 188 19.38 23.97 -12.74
CA LEU A 188 19.00 24.63 -13.99
C LEU A 188 20.21 25.39 -14.53
N ASP A 189 20.51 25.23 -15.82
CA ASP A 189 21.56 25.97 -16.51
C ASP A 189 21.08 27.38 -16.91
N ARG A 190 20.58 28.14 -15.92
CA ARG A 190 20.14 29.54 -16.05
C ARG A 190 20.13 30.26 -14.70
N GLU A 191 20.09 31.58 -14.75
CA GLU A 191 19.93 32.38 -13.53
C GLU A 191 18.52 32.22 -12.96
N VAL A 192 18.47 31.87 -11.67
CA VAL A 192 17.23 31.70 -10.91
C VAL A 192 17.29 32.50 -9.62
N GLU A 193 16.17 33.13 -9.28
CA GLU A 193 15.99 33.86 -8.03
C GLU A 193 14.89 33.23 -7.19
N TYR A 194 14.87 33.57 -5.89
CA TYR A 194 13.96 32.98 -4.94
C TYR A 194 13.17 34.03 -4.18
N LEU A 195 11.86 33.85 -4.12
CA LEU A 195 10.92 34.76 -3.48
C LEU A 195 11.30 34.95 -1.99
N ASP A 196 11.51 33.88 -1.23
CA ASP A 196 11.91 33.97 0.17
C ASP A 196 13.23 34.74 0.45
N GLU A 197 14.11 34.90 -0.55
CA GLU A 197 15.34 35.70 -0.47
C GLU A 197 15.11 37.21 -0.75
N VAL A 198 13.89 37.59 -1.14
CA VAL A 198 13.48 38.98 -1.45
C VAL A 198 14.42 39.67 -2.46
N PRO A 199 14.59 39.11 -3.67
CA PRO A 199 15.43 39.70 -4.71
C PRO A 199 14.94 41.10 -5.11
N PRO A 200 15.86 42.01 -5.47
CA PRO A 200 15.51 43.34 -5.94
C PRO A 200 14.97 43.27 -7.37
N ILE A 201 13.69 42.94 -7.51
CA ILE A 201 13.00 42.88 -8.81
C ILE A 201 12.42 44.28 -9.10
N GLY A 202 12.92 44.94 -10.13
CA GLY A 202 12.50 46.29 -10.52
C GLY A 202 11.13 46.31 -11.20
N GLY A 203 10.39 47.42 -11.09
CA GLY A 203 9.02 47.58 -11.64
C GLY A 203 8.88 47.57 -13.18
N GLY A 204 9.95 47.22 -13.92
CA GLY A 204 9.93 47.05 -15.37
C GLY A 204 10.68 45.79 -15.85
N GLU A 205 11.08 44.91 -14.93
CA GLU A 205 11.74 43.65 -15.29
C GLU A 205 10.69 42.56 -15.53
N GLU A 206 10.74 41.91 -16.70
CA GLU A 206 9.91 40.74 -16.97
C GLU A 206 10.50 39.51 -16.29
N VAL A 207 9.79 38.98 -15.30
CA VAL A 207 10.14 37.76 -14.57
C VAL A 207 9.02 36.73 -14.69
N VAL A 208 9.39 35.46 -14.83
CA VAL A 208 8.44 34.35 -14.83
C VAL A 208 8.43 33.71 -13.46
N LEU A 209 7.34 33.90 -12.73
CA LEU A 209 7.12 33.24 -11.44
C LEU A 209 6.61 31.81 -11.66
N VAL A 210 7.41 30.82 -11.26
CA VAL A 210 7.00 29.41 -11.23
C VAL A 210 6.64 29.07 -9.79
N GLY A 211 5.35 28.97 -9.50
CA GLY A 211 4.87 28.73 -8.13
C GLY A 211 3.37 28.55 -8.06
N CYS A 212 2.83 28.52 -6.83
CA CYS A 212 1.39 28.39 -6.60
C CYS A 212 0.74 29.74 -6.32
N ASN A 213 -0.58 29.76 -6.11
CA ASN A 213 -1.33 30.97 -5.78
C ASN A 213 -0.79 31.72 -4.54
N LEU A 214 -0.16 31.00 -3.59
CA LEU A 214 0.48 31.66 -2.45
C LEU A 214 1.73 32.43 -2.87
N SER A 215 2.54 31.86 -3.76
CA SER A 215 3.73 32.51 -4.32
C SER A 215 3.35 33.77 -5.09
N GLU A 216 2.29 33.73 -5.90
CA GLU A 216 1.78 34.89 -6.62
C GLU A 216 1.36 36.02 -5.67
N ARG A 217 0.66 35.67 -4.57
CA ARG A 217 0.27 36.64 -3.54
C ARG A 217 1.48 37.30 -2.88
N ILE A 218 2.47 36.50 -2.48
CA ILE A 218 3.71 37.01 -1.89
C ILE A 218 4.47 37.91 -2.87
N PHE A 219 4.49 37.56 -4.16
CA PHE A 219 5.11 38.37 -5.20
C PHE A 219 4.46 39.75 -5.34
N ARG A 220 3.12 39.81 -5.27
CA ARG A 220 2.34 41.06 -5.38
C ARG A 220 2.40 41.96 -4.15
N GLU A 221 2.77 41.43 -2.98
CA GLU A 221 2.88 42.19 -1.73
C GLU A 221 4.23 42.90 -1.55
N ARG A 222 5.17 42.69 -2.46
CA ARG A 222 6.48 43.36 -2.50
C ARG A 222 6.35 44.79 -3.00
#